data_AF-A0ABD0SB34-F1
#
_entry.id   AF-A0ABD0SB34-F1
#
_cell.length_a   1.000
_cell.length_b   1.000
_cell.length_c   1.000
_cell.angle_alpha   90.00
_cell.angle_beta   90.00
_cell.angle_gamma   90.00
#
_symmetry.space_group_name_H-M   'P 1'
#
loop_
_entity.id
_entity.type
_entity.pdbx_description
1 polymer ?
#
loop_
_entity_poly.entity_id
_entity_poly.type
_entity_poly.pdbx_seq_one_letter_code
_entity_poly.pdbx_strand_id
1 'polypeptide(L)'
;MPIAMRFFVTLTWVASFINYIVGLSYVFRFGQNITLNYFKMYAQIDKIIGTSYTKIVKAKIIKSSVLIISISYVLFILLFFGEPAGVFSKMSFTIKSTTYILSNLNVIEMIANIIQIEYRIKAMSDILQDLFHCFNNNKAKVIDVVGEKNWFYYSKDREIARRELSPSKILVYNHFSDLIWLNKCYSLLIEQNSFINRVYGIRILTNNTFNLLFVILAINSSVRLFYLKVNELPLLNMIATLLSTVNSAVCVVCLVYRCEKTYKQRIELISIVDHILVEKEIDESMRSTLAELRTLVHTRPIEFTAANFYRLDYGFLGAFSSVIITYTVILLQNL
;
A
#
# COMPACT_ATOMS: atom_id res chain seq x y z
N MET A 1 -12.01 35.96 -12.10
CA MET A 1 -12.05 34.56 -11.62
C MET A 1 -13.45 34.27 -11.08
N PRO A 2 -14.21 33.33 -11.67
CA PRO A 2 -15.60 33.07 -11.29
C PRO A 2 -15.71 32.47 -9.87
N ILE A 3 -16.84 32.72 -9.21
CA ILE A 3 -17.12 32.39 -7.79
C ILE A 3 -16.83 30.92 -7.47
N ALA A 4 -17.24 29.98 -8.34
CA ALA A 4 -17.00 28.55 -8.16
C ALA A 4 -15.50 28.19 -8.08
N MET A 5 -14.63 28.88 -8.82
CA MET A 5 -13.19 28.59 -8.80
C MET A 5 -12.55 29.06 -7.51
N ARG A 6 -12.99 30.22 -6.99
CA ARG A 6 -12.56 30.72 -5.69
C ARG A 6 -12.97 29.75 -4.58
N PHE A 7 -14.18 29.23 -4.64
CA PHE A 7 -14.66 28.22 -3.69
C PHE A 7 -13.78 26.96 -3.69
N PHE A 8 -13.48 26.37 -4.86
CA PHE A 8 -12.61 25.19 -4.93
C PHE A 8 -11.20 25.47 -4.42
N VAL A 9 -10.61 26.63 -4.77
CA VAL A 9 -9.30 27.01 -4.24
C VAL A 9 -9.33 27.10 -2.72
N THR A 10 -10.33 27.77 -2.13
CA THR A 10 -10.50 27.84 -0.68
C THR A 10 -10.67 26.45 -0.05
N LEU A 11 -11.47 25.57 -0.68
CA LEU A 11 -11.69 24.22 -0.19
C LEU A 11 -10.40 23.37 -0.22
N THR A 12 -9.58 23.51 -1.27
CA THR A 12 -8.26 22.87 -1.33
C THR A 12 -7.33 23.37 -0.23
N TRP A 13 -7.33 24.67 0.07
CA TRP A 13 -6.54 25.22 1.19
C TRP A 13 -7.00 24.67 2.55
N VAL A 14 -8.31 24.61 2.78
CA VAL A 14 -8.88 24.02 4.01
C VAL A 14 -8.49 22.55 4.12
N ALA A 15 -8.59 21.78 3.02
CA ALA A 15 -8.17 20.39 3.00
C ALA A 15 -6.66 20.21 3.28
N SER A 16 -5.80 21.05 2.70
CA SER A 16 -4.37 21.08 3.00
C SER A 16 -4.09 21.36 4.47
N PHE A 17 -4.81 22.31 5.06
CA PHE A 17 -4.66 22.66 6.46
C PHE A 17 -5.11 21.52 7.39
N ILE A 18 -6.22 20.86 7.08
CA ILE A 18 -6.69 19.66 7.80
C ILE A 18 -5.63 18.54 7.70
N ASN A 19 -5.10 18.28 6.51
CA ASN A 19 -4.01 17.31 6.32
C ASN A 19 -2.80 17.61 7.19
N TYR A 20 -2.41 18.89 7.25
CA TYR A 20 -1.31 19.34 8.08
C TYR A 20 -1.59 19.13 9.57
N ILE A 21 -2.77 19.53 10.07
CA ILE A 21 -3.18 19.30 11.47
C ILE A 21 -3.19 17.82 11.81
N VAL A 22 -3.75 16.97 10.95
CA VAL A 22 -3.76 15.51 11.16
C VAL A 22 -2.32 14.97 11.20
N GLY A 23 -1.45 15.45 10.32
CA GLY A 23 -0.03 15.12 10.31
C GLY A 23 0.65 15.48 11.63
N LEU A 24 0.41 16.69 12.13
CA LEU A 24 0.99 17.21 13.36
C LEU A 24 0.44 16.50 14.60
N SER A 25 -0.89 16.32 14.68
CA SER A 25 -1.56 15.55 15.74
C SER A 25 -1.00 14.13 15.84
N TYR A 26 -0.69 13.50 14.71
CA TYR A 26 -0.02 12.20 14.72
C TYR A 26 1.36 12.24 15.37
N VAL A 27 2.22 13.19 14.97
CA VAL A 27 3.58 13.31 15.51
C VAL A 27 3.53 13.50 17.04
N PHE A 28 2.58 14.30 17.52
CA PHE A 28 2.38 14.52 18.96
C PHE A 28 1.79 13.30 19.68
N ARG A 29 0.79 12.64 19.10
CA ARG A 29 0.04 11.56 19.78
C ARG A 29 0.74 10.21 19.72
N PHE A 30 1.36 9.88 18.60
CA PHE A 30 2.04 8.61 18.36
C PHE A 30 3.55 8.74 18.51
N GLY A 31 3.99 9.60 19.44
CA GLY A 31 5.41 9.88 19.69
C GLY A 31 6.28 8.63 19.86
N GLN A 32 7.60 8.86 19.95
CA GLN A 32 8.66 7.85 19.81
C GLN A 32 8.40 6.50 20.51
N ASN A 33 7.80 6.49 21.70
CA ASN A 33 7.53 5.28 22.47
C ASN A 33 6.55 4.30 21.81
N ILE A 34 5.47 4.80 21.18
CA ILE A 34 4.48 3.93 20.54
C ILE A 34 5.07 3.30 19.27
N THR A 35 5.78 4.10 18.48
CA THR A 35 6.48 3.64 17.28
C THR A 35 7.57 2.62 17.62
N LEU A 36 8.27 2.78 18.75
CA LEU A 36 9.27 1.83 19.22
C LEU A 36 8.63 0.47 19.59
N ASN A 37 7.49 0.49 20.28
CA ASN A 37 6.74 -0.72 20.59
C ASN A 37 6.21 -1.42 19.33
N TYR A 38 5.78 -0.64 18.34
CA TYR A 38 5.40 -1.16 17.02
C TYR A 38 6.56 -1.88 16.33
N PHE A 39 7.76 -1.31 16.31
CA PHE A 39 8.95 -1.97 15.74
C PHE A 39 9.40 -3.20 16.54
N LYS A 40 9.18 -3.23 17.86
CA LYS A 40 9.41 -4.45 18.65
C LYS A 40 8.50 -5.59 18.21
N MET A 41 7.22 -5.29 17.93
CA MET A 41 6.27 -6.27 17.40
C MET A 41 6.72 -6.81 16.03
N TYR A 42 7.28 -5.95 15.17
CA TYR A 42 7.87 -6.36 13.90
C TYR A 42 9.02 -7.34 14.07
N ALA A 43 9.94 -7.02 14.97
CA ALA A 43 11.09 -7.88 15.25
C ALA A 43 10.67 -9.27 15.74
N GLN A 44 9.56 -9.36 16.49
CA GLN A 44 9.01 -10.66 16.92
C GLN A 44 8.47 -11.48 15.75
N ILE A 45 7.71 -10.86 14.84
CA ILE A 45 7.18 -11.54 13.65
C ILE A 45 8.33 -12.02 12.75
N ASP A 46 9.29 -11.13 12.50
CA ASP A 46 10.45 -11.43 11.63
C ASP A 46 11.37 -12.49 12.24
N LYS A 47 11.41 -12.61 13.58
CA LYS A 47 12.11 -13.70 14.28
C LYS A 47 11.46 -15.06 14.04
N ILE A 48 10.13 -15.11 13.93
CA ILE A 48 9.37 -16.36 13.77
C ILE A 48 9.36 -16.79 12.29
N ILE A 49 9.05 -15.86 11.38
CA ILE A 49 8.89 -16.14 9.95
C ILE A 49 10.25 -16.17 9.22
N GLY A 50 11.27 -15.52 9.80
CA GLY A 50 12.59 -15.36 9.19
C GLY A 50 12.69 -14.13 8.29
N THR A 51 13.92 -13.78 7.91
CA THR A 51 14.26 -12.53 7.20
C THR A 51 14.59 -12.74 5.72
N SER A 52 14.10 -13.83 5.11
CA SER A 52 14.44 -14.22 3.73
C SER A 52 13.99 -13.18 2.69
N TYR A 53 12.95 -12.41 3.01
CA TYR A 53 12.38 -11.40 2.12
C TYR A 53 12.89 -9.98 2.35
N THR A 54 13.76 -9.73 3.33
CA THR A 54 14.15 -8.37 3.74
C THR A 54 14.78 -7.57 2.59
N LYS A 55 15.65 -8.18 1.77
CA LYS A 55 16.26 -7.50 0.63
C LYS A 55 15.24 -7.18 -0.46
N ILE A 56 14.32 -8.10 -0.74
CA ILE A 56 13.27 -7.93 -1.74
C ILE A 56 12.29 -6.83 -1.32
N VAL A 57 11.88 -6.85 -0.05
CA VAL A 57 11.06 -5.80 0.59
C VAL A 57 11.75 -4.44 0.46
N LYS A 58 13.02 -4.35 0.85
CA LYS A 58 13.81 -3.12 0.75
C LYS A 58 13.90 -2.61 -0.69
N ALA A 59 14.18 -3.49 -1.65
CA ALA A 59 14.25 -3.12 -3.06
C ALA A 59 12.90 -2.60 -3.60
N LYS A 60 11.78 -3.23 -3.22
CA LYS A 60 10.43 -2.78 -3.62
C LYS A 60 10.04 -1.45 -2.98
N ILE A 61 10.40 -1.22 -1.72
CA ILE A 61 10.20 0.06 -1.04
C ILE A 61 11.02 1.13 -1.74
N ILE A 62 12.33 0.93 -1.92
CA ILE A 62 13.22 1.87 -2.61
C ILE A 62 12.68 2.21 -4.00
N LYS A 63 12.28 1.20 -4.79
CA LYS A 63 11.71 1.43 -6.12
C LYS A 63 10.47 2.33 -6.08
N SER A 64 9.57 2.10 -5.12
CA SER A 64 8.33 2.89 -4.97
C SER A 64 8.65 4.31 -4.49
N SER A 65 9.58 4.47 -3.55
CA SER A 65 10.05 5.77 -3.05
C SER A 65 10.74 6.58 -4.14
N VAL A 66 11.65 5.98 -4.92
CA VAL A 66 12.36 6.65 -6.02
C VAL A 66 11.37 7.15 -7.08
N LEU A 67 10.38 6.33 -7.45
CA LEU A 67 9.35 6.75 -8.40
C LEU A 67 8.59 8.00 -7.92
N ILE A 68 8.06 7.98 -6.69
CA ILE A 68 7.25 9.08 -6.16
C ILE A 68 8.11 10.34 -5.91
N ILE A 69 9.31 10.18 -5.35
CA ILE A 69 10.22 11.29 -5.02
C ILE A 69 10.75 11.94 -6.30
N SER A 70 11.13 11.16 -7.32
CA SER A 70 11.64 11.73 -8.58
C SER A 70 10.60 12.61 -9.27
N ILE A 71 9.34 12.17 -9.34
CA ILE A 71 8.25 12.98 -9.91
C ILE A 71 8.01 14.23 -9.06
N SER A 72 8.01 14.09 -7.72
CA SER A 72 7.87 15.22 -6.79
C SER A 72 9.00 16.25 -6.93
N TYR A 73 10.22 15.79 -7.19
CA TYR A 73 11.40 16.64 -7.35
C TYR A 73 11.35 17.43 -8.66
N VAL A 74 11.01 16.78 -9.78
CA VAL A 74 10.81 17.47 -11.07
C VAL A 74 9.73 18.54 -10.94
N LEU A 75 8.63 18.22 -10.26
CA LEU A 75 7.54 19.14 -9.99
C LEU A 75 7.98 20.34 -9.14
N PHE A 76 8.80 20.12 -8.11
CA PHE A 76 9.37 21.18 -7.29
C PHE A 76 10.20 22.15 -8.15
N ILE A 77 11.06 21.63 -9.02
CA ILE A 77 11.88 22.45 -9.93
C ILE A 77 10.99 23.29 -10.85
N LEU A 78 10.02 22.66 -11.53
CA LEU A 78 9.17 23.36 -12.49
C LEU A 78 8.38 24.50 -11.83
N LEU A 79 7.83 24.26 -10.64
CA LEU A 79 7.09 25.29 -9.92
C LEU A 79 8.00 26.39 -9.36
N PHE A 80 9.22 26.06 -8.91
CA PHE A 80 10.16 27.04 -8.39
C PHE A 80 10.56 28.07 -9.46
N PHE A 81 10.75 27.62 -10.72
CA PHE A 81 11.08 28.50 -11.84
C PHE A 81 9.86 29.20 -12.46
N GLY A 82 8.64 28.73 -12.18
CA GLY A 82 7.39 29.31 -12.71
C GLY A 82 6.76 30.39 -11.85
N GLU A 83 7.19 30.54 -10.60
CA GLU A 83 6.64 31.52 -9.67
C GLU A 83 7.22 32.93 -9.90
N PRO A 84 6.37 33.98 -9.91
CA PRO A 84 6.81 35.36 -10.09
C PRO A 84 7.75 35.83 -8.96
N ALA A 85 8.59 36.80 -9.29
CA ALA A 85 9.55 37.39 -8.35
C ALA A 85 8.82 38.20 -7.26
N GLY A 86 8.53 37.57 -6.13
CA GLY A 86 7.99 38.23 -4.94
C GLY A 86 8.15 37.38 -3.68
N VAL A 87 8.47 38.01 -2.54
CA VAL A 87 8.72 37.32 -1.26
C VAL A 87 7.48 36.54 -0.80
N PHE A 88 6.29 37.15 -0.89
CA PHE A 88 5.03 36.50 -0.52
C PHE A 88 4.66 35.32 -1.45
N SER A 89 4.92 35.45 -2.76
CA SER A 89 4.70 34.36 -3.73
C SER A 89 5.60 33.18 -3.40
N LYS A 90 6.89 33.44 -3.16
CA LYS A 90 7.88 32.43 -2.77
C LYS A 90 7.53 31.74 -1.45
N MET A 91 7.08 32.49 -0.44
CA MET A 91 6.65 31.90 0.84
C MET A 91 5.44 30.99 0.68
N SER A 92 4.41 31.44 -0.06
CA SER A 92 3.22 30.63 -0.39
C SER A 92 3.62 29.36 -1.15
N PHE A 93 4.53 29.48 -2.12
CA PHE A 93 5.08 28.36 -2.86
C PHE A 93 5.78 27.35 -1.93
N THR A 94 6.69 27.80 -1.06
CA THR A 94 7.40 26.92 -0.12
C THR A 94 6.42 26.13 0.75
N ILE A 95 5.40 26.78 1.31
CA ILE A 95 4.40 26.11 2.16
C ILE A 95 3.65 25.03 1.36
N LYS A 96 3.21 25.35 0.13
CA LYS A 96 2.52 24.38 -0.75
C LYS A 96 3.42 23.20 -1.11
N SER A 97 4.67 23.45 -1.47
CA SER A 97 5.62 22.39 -1.82
C SER A 97 5.97 21.51 -0.63
N THR A 98 6.19 22.08 0.55
CA THR A 98 6.48 21.31 1.77
C THR A 98 5.29 20.43 2.16
N THR A 99 4.08 20.97 2.15
CA THR A 99 2.86 20.18 2.45
C THR A 99 2.63 19.06 1.44
N TYR A 100 2.90 19.31 0.16
CA TYR A 100 2.82 18.31 -0.89
C TYR A 100 3.86 17.18 -0.71
N ILE A 101 5.12 17.53 -0.46
CA ILE A 101 6.19 16.55 -0.21
C ILE A 101 5.85 15.71 1.04
N LEU A 102 5.40 16.34 2.11
CA LEU A 102 5.00 15.64 3.34
C LEU A 102 3.86 14.65 3.05
N SER A 103 2.90 15.03 2.22
CA SER A 103 1.82 14.14 1.81
C SER A 103 2.34 12.90 1.06
N ASN A 104 3.25 13.10 0.11
CA ASN A 104 3.86 12.00 -0.64
C ASN A 104 4.70 11.07 0.27
N LEU A 105 5.42 11.63 1.25
CA LEU A 105 6.15 10.85 2.24
C LEU A 105 5.21 9.97 3.09
N ASN A 106 4.06 10.49 3.49
CA ASN A 106 3.06 9.70 4.23
C ASN A 106 2.54 8.53 3.39
N VAL A 107 2.32 8.72 2.08
CA VAL A 107 1.91 7.63 1.18
C VAL A 107 3.02 6.59 1.04
N ILE A 108 4.27 7.01 0.89
CA ILE A 108 5.43 6.11 0.82
C ILE A 108 5.56 5.29 2.11
N GLU A 109 5.44 5.93 3.28
CA GLU A 109 5.48 5.27 4.58
C GLU A 109 4.38 4.20 4.70
N MET A 110 3.18 4.52 4.25
CA MET A 110 2.08 3.54 4.23
C MET A 110 2.36 2.39 3.26
N ILE A 111 2.81 2.68 2.03
CA ILE A 111 3.20 1.67 1.04
C ILE A 111 4.26 0.73 1.63
N ALA A 112 5.23 1.26 2.37
CA ALA A 112 6.26 0.45 3.01
C ALA A 112 5.67 -0.54 4.03
N ASN A 113 4.74 -0.08 4.88
CA ASN A 113 4.08 -0.95 5.85
C ASN A 113 3.18 -2.01 5.18
N ILE A 114 2.48 -1.65 4.09
CA ILE A 114 1.70 -2.62 3.31
C ILE A 114 2.62 -3.68 2.68
N ILE A 115 3.73 -3.29 2.06
CA ILE A 115 4.69 -4.23 1.46
C ILE A 115 5.26 -5.18 2.52
N GLN A 116 5.51 -4.71 3.74
CA GLN A 116 5.96 -5.58 4.83
C GLN A 116 4.91 -6.65 5.18
N ILE A 117 3.63 -6.28 5.27
CA ILE A 117 2.54 -7.24 5.49
C ILE A 117 2.42 -8.20 4.29
N GLU A 118 2.43 -7.68 3.05
CA GLU A 118 2.39 -8.49 1.80
C GLU A 118 3.39 -9.64 1.89
N TYR A 119 4.63 -9.33 2.25
CA TYR A 119 5.71 -10.32 2.30
C TYR A 119 5.72 -11.21 3.52
N ARG A 120 5.21 -10.75 4.67
CA ARG A 120 5.06 -11.60 5.84
C ARG A 120 3.99 -12.67 5.61
N ILE A 121 2.86 -12.30 5.00
CA ILE A 121 1.83 -13.27 4.59
C ILE A 121 2.43 -14.25 3.56
N LYS A 122 3.16 -13.74 2.57
CA LYS A 122 3.83 -14.57 1.57
C LYS A 122 4.78 -15.59 2.19
N ALA A 123 5.59 -15.16 3.15
CA ALA A 123 6.53 -16.04 3.83
C ALA A 123 5.80 -17.12 4.66
N MET A 124 4.64 -16.80 5.27
CA MET A 124 3.79 -17.82 5.90
C MET A 124 3.29 -18.85 4.87
N SER A 125 2.86 -18.39 3.69
CA SER A 125 2.47 -19.27 2.58
C SER A 125 3.62 -20.17 2.14
N ASP A 126 4.84 -19.65 2.05
CA ASP A 126 6.02 -20.44 1.68
C ASP A 126 6.36 -21.50 2.73
N ILE A 127 6.28 -21.16 4.02
CA ILE A 127 6.48 -22.12 5.12
C ILE A 127 5.46 -23.25 5.02
N LEU A 128 4.19 -22.94 4.79
CA LEU A 128 3.14 -23.95 4.63
C LEU A 128 3.34 -24.84 3.40
N GLN A 129 3.81 -24.28 2.29
CA GLN A 129 4.13 -25.07 1.10
C GLN A 129 5.37 -25.95 1.31
N ASP A 130 6.38 -25.47 2.03
CA ASP A 130 7.55 -26.28 2.38
C ASP A 130 7.14 -27.44 3.31
N LEU A 131 6.23 -27.20 4.26
CA LEU A 131 5.60 -28.25 5.06
C LEU A 131 4.81 -29.26 4.19
N PHE A 132 4.02 -28.77 3.21
CA PHE A 132 3.30 -29.63 2.26
C PHE A 132 4.23 -30.59 1.51
N HIS A 133 5.40 -30.13 1.07
CA HIS A 133 6.39 -30.98 0.41
C HIS A 133 6.97 -32.05 1.33
N CYS A 134 7.20 -31.72 2.61
CA CYS A 134 7.70 -32.69 3.59
C CYS A 134 6.71 -33.84 3.85
N PHE A 135 5.40 -33.56 3.89
CA PHE A 135 4.38 -34.60 4.08
C PHE A 135 4.34 -35.63 2.94
N ASN A 136 4.80 -35.27 1.74
CA ASN A 136 4.73 -36.14 0.56
C ASN A 136 5.89 -37.14 0.43
N ASN A 137 6.96 -37.02 1.23
CA ASN A 137 8.15 -37.86 1.08
C ASN A 137 8.00 -39.28 1.65
N ASN A 138 6.95 -39.56 2.43
CA ASN A 138 6.81 -40.83 3.15
C ASN A 138 5.83 -41.85 2.53
N LYS A 139 5.09 -41.50 1.47
CA LYS A 139 4.27 -42.48 0.73
C LYS A 139 4.51 -42.35 -0.76
N ALA A 140 4.48 -43.50 -1.42
CA ALA A 140 4.86 -43.78 -2.80
C ALA A 140 4.64 -42.63 -3.79
N LYS A 141 5.50 -42.59 -4.82
CA LYS A 141 5.33 -41.82 -6.08
C LYS A 141 3.88 -41.92 -6.60
N VAL A 142 2.98 -41.13 -6.05
CA VAL A 142 1.80 -40.68 -6.77
C VAL A 142 2.39 -39.77 -7.80
N ILE A 143 2.38 -40.25 -9.04
CA ILE A 143 2.69 -39.45 -10.22
C ILE A 143 1.69 -38.29 -10.13
N ASP A 144 2.17 -37.12 -9.71
CA ASP A 144 1.46 -35.88 -9.92
C ASP A 144 1.14 -35.84 -11.42
N VAL A 145 -0.13 -36.02 -11.77
CA VAL A 145 -0.64 -35.90 -13.14
C VAL A 145 -0.39 -34.46 -13.66
N VAL A 146 -0.02 -33.55 -12.76
CA VAL A 146 0.55 -32.23 -13.05
C VAL A 146 2.07 -32.31 -12.90
N GLY A 147 2.76 -32.86 -13.90
CA GLY A 147 4.21 -33.10 -13.92
C GLY A 147 5.13 -31.87 -13.76
N GLU A 148 4.60 -30.69 -13.48
CA GLU A 148 5.35 -29.48 -13.17
C GLU A 148 5.02 -29.01 -11.75
N LYS A 149 5.80 -29.55 -10.80
CA LYS A 149 5.71 -29.42 -9.33
C LYS A 149 5.75 -28.00 -8.75
N ASN A 150 5.62 -26.96 -9.57
CA ASN A 150 5.67 -25.56 -9.15
C ASN A 150 4.62 -24.68 -9.82
N TRP A 151 3.87 -25.10 -10.85
CA TRP A 151 3.08 -24.16 -11.65
C TRP A 151 2.00 -23.40 -10.88
N PHE A 152 1.30 -24.04 -9.94
CA PHE A 152 0.19 -23.39 -9.24
C PHE A 152 0.61 -22.24 -8.32
N TYR A 153 1.82 -22.31 -7.74
CA TYR A 153 2.29 -21.36 -6.74
C TYR A 153 3.71 -20.82 -7.02
N TYR A 154 4.16 -20.92 -8.28
CA TYR A 154 5.48 -20.43 -8.67
C TYR A 154 5.55 -18.91 -8.49
N SER A 155 6.55 -18.43 -7.75
CA SER A 155 6.90 -17.03 -7.78
C SER A 155 8.40 -16.83 -7.86
N LYS A 156 8.84 -15.99 -8.80
CA LYS A 156 10.25 -15.62 -9.00
C LYS A 156 10.91 -15.08 -7.72
N ASP A 157 10.15 -14.38 -6.88
CA ASP A 157 10.61 -13.88 -5.58
C ASP A 157 10.98 -15.02 -4.62
N ARG A 158 10.29 -16.16 -4.69
CA ARG A 158 10.55 -17.33 -3.84
C ARG A 158 11.86 -18.01 -4.19
N GLU A 159 12.20 -18.12 -5.47
CA GLU A 159 13.52 -18.63 -5.88
C GLU A 159 14.65 -17.78 -5.33
N ILE A 160 14.50 -16.45 -5.38
CA ILE A 160 15.48 -15.51 -4.83
C ILE A 160 15.59 -15.71 -3.32
N ALA A 161 14.46 -15.77 -2.60
CA ALA A 161 14.44 -16.01 -1.16
C ALA A 161 15.09 -17.35 -0.77
N ARG A 162 14.83 -18.44 -1.51
CA ARG A 162 15.43 -19.76 -1.28
C ARG A 162 16.95 -19.79 -1.51
N ARG A 163 17.47 -19.01 -2.47
CA ARG A 163 18.92 -18.89 -2.68
C ARG A 163 19.62 -18.14 -1.55
N GLU A 164 18.90 -17.28 -0.82
CA GLU A 164 19.44 -16.50 0.30
C GLU A 164 19.30 -17.21 1.65
N LEU A 165 18.33 -18.13 1.78
CA LEU A 165 18.24 -19.06 2.91
C LEU A 165 19.34 -20.11 2.80
N SER A 166 20.35 -20.05 3.68
CA SER A 166 21.34 -21.12 3.79
C SER A 166 20.64 -22.44 4.12
N PRO A 167 20.87 -23.52 3.35
CA PRO A 167 20.17 -24.80 3.53
C PRO A 167 20.43 -25.46 4.90
N SER A 168 21.40 -24.98 5.67
CA SER A 168 21.76 -25.48 6.99
C SER A 168 20.83 -25.05 8.13
N LYS A 169 19.89 -24.10 7.94
CA LYS A 169 18.90 -23.71 8.97
C LYS A 169 17.56 -24.44 8.88
N ILE A 170 17.38 -25.31 7.88
CA ILE A 170 16.17 -26.12 7.67
C ILE A 170 16.22 -27.43 8.50
N LEU A 171 17.31 -27.65 9.24
CA LEU A 171 17.53 -28.85 10.03
C LEU A 171 16.78 -28.83 11.37
N VAL A 172 15.79 -29.72 11.47
CA VAL A 172 15.11 -30.23 12.66
C VAL A 172 14.17 -29.23 13.36
N TYR A 173 13.05 -28.93 12.70
CA TYR A 173 11.90 -28.29 13.35
C TYR A 173 10.78 -29.30 13.61
N ASN A 174 10.12 -29.16 14.75
CA ASN A 174 8.91 -29.90 15.04
C ASN A 174 7.76 -29.23 14.27
N HIS A 175 7.31 -29.85 13.17
CA HIS A 175 6.31 -29.29 12.25
C HIS A 175 5.04 -28.79 12.95
N PHE A 176 4.66 -29.41 14.07
CA PHE A 176 3.52 -28.99 14.87
C PHE A 176 3.76 -27.64 15.58
N SER A 177 4.96 -27.39 16.10
CA SER A 177 5.27 -26.10 16.71
C SER A 177 5.23 -24.97 15.69
N ASP A 178 5.67 -25.21 14.46
CA ASP A 178 5.69 -24.20 13.41
C ASP A 178 4.27 -23.74 13.04
N LEU A 179 3.31 -24.68 12.96
CA LEU A 179 1.91 -24.36 12.71
C LEU A 179 1.28 -23.51 13.82
N ILE A 180 1.55 -23.82 15.09
CA ILE A 180 1.10 -23.00 16.22
C ILE A 180 1.69 -21.59 16.14
N TRP A 181 2.97 -21.49 15.78
CA TRP A 181 3.64 -20.21 15.59
C TRP A 181 3.05 -19.42 14.43
N LEU A 182 2.61 -20.06 13.34
CA LEU A 182 1.92 -19.40 12.23
C LEU A 182 0.58 -18.79 12.66
N ASN A 183 -0.22 -19.46 13.49
CA ASN A 183 -1.46 -18.89 14.06
C ASN A 183 -1.16 -17.61 14.87
N LYS A 184 -0.11 -17.67 15.69
CA LYS A 184 0.34 -16.51 16.48
C LYS A 184 0.86 -15.39 15.58
N CYS A 185 1.63 -15.71 14.54
CA CYS A 185 2.10 -14.74 13.56
C CYS A 185 0.94 -14.05 12.84
N TYR A 186 -0.07 -14.77 12.38
CA TYR A 186 -1.22 -14.16 11.73
C TYR A 186 -1.97 -13.24 12.69
N SER A 187 -2.12 -13.64 13.96
CA SER A 187 -2.74 -12.80 14.99
C SER A 187 -1.98 -11.48 15.19
N LEU A 188 -0.64 -11.53 15.25
CA LEU A 188 0.21 -10.33 15.31
C LEU A 188 0.12 -9.47 14.04
N LEU A 189 -0.06 -10.09 12.87
CA LEU A 189 -0.30 -9.35 11.61
C LEU A 189 -1.66 -8.65 11.61
N ILE A 190 -2.70 -9.23 12.21
CA ILE A 190 -3.99 -8.57 12.39
C ILE A 190 -3.83 -7.34 13.31
N GLU A 191 -3.11 -7.48 14.42
CA GLU A 191 -2.82 -6.35 15.33
C GLU A 191 -2.01 -5.25 14.62
N GLN A 192 -1.00 -5.63 13.83
CA GLN A 192 -0.24 -4.72 12.98
C GLN A 192 -1.14 -3.97 12.01
N ASN A 193 -2.03 -4.68 11.33
CA ASN A 193 -2.96 -4.09 10.37
C ASN A 193 -3.94 -3.13 11.06
N SER A 194 -4.47 -3.51 12.21
CA SER A 194 -5.34 -2.66 13.03
C SER A 194 -4.62 -1.38 13.46
N PHE A 195 -3.36 -1.48 13.87
CA PHE A 195 -2.51 -0.33 14.17
C PHE A 195 -2.33 0.56 12.95
N ILE A 196 -1.99 -0.01 11.79
CA ILE A 196 -1.82 0.74 10.52
C ILE A 196 -3.10 1.46 10.14
N ASN A 197 -4.26 0.81 10.16
CA ASN A 197 -5.53 1.44 9.84
C ASN A 197 -5.88 2.55 10.83
N ARG A 198 -5.61 2.36 12.12
CA ARG A 198 -5.84 3.40 13.13
C ARG A 198 -4.94 4.61 12.94
N VAL A 199 -3.67 4.38 12.60
CA VAL A 199 -2.65 5.42 12.45
C VAL A 199 -2.75 6.15 11.11
N TYR A 200 -2.74 5.39 10.02
CA TYR A 200 -2.69 5.92 8.67
C TYR A 200 -4.09 6.13 8.09
N GLY A 201 -5.13 5.47 8.60
CA GLY A 201 -6.50 5.55 8.08
C GLY A 201 -7.01 6.97 7.88
N ILE A 202 -6.88 7.82 8.90
CA ILE A 202 -7.32 9.23 8.81
C ILE A 202 -6.44 10.00 7.84
N ARG A 203 -5.12 9.78 7.85
CA ARG A 203 -4.17 10.44 6.94
C ARG A 203 -4.47 10.10 5.48
N ILE A 204 -4.81 8.85 5.20
CA ILE A 204 -5.18 8.39 3.86
C ILE A 204 -6.49 9.02 3.44
N LEU A 205 -7.49 9.05 4.32
CA LEU A 205 -8.79 9.65 4.04
C LEU A 205 -8.63 11.12 3.66
N THR A 206 -7.92 11.89 4.48
CA THR A 206 -7.72 13.32 4.25
C THR A 206 -6.80 13.58 3.04
N ASN A 207 -5.79 12.74 2.80
CA ASN A 207 -4.95 12.84 1.61
C ASN A 207 -5.72 12.50 0.32
N ASN A 208 -6.52 11.44 0.31
CA ASN A 208 -7.34 11.07 -0.83
C ASN A 208 -8.39 12.14 -1.15
N THR A 209 -9.00 12.72 -0.12
CA THR A 209 -9.94 13.84 -0.28
C THR A 209 -9.25 15.06 -0.88
N PHE A 210 -8.06 15.40 -0.38
CA PHE A 210 -7.24 16.48 -0.92
C PHE A 210 -6.84 16.22 -2.38
N ASN A 211 -6.37 15.02 -2.71
CA ASN A 211 -5.99 14.64 -4.06
C ASN A 211 -7.19 14.72 -5.02
N LEU A 212 -8.38 14.28 -4.59
CA LEU A 212 -9.59 14.38 -5.39
C LEU A 212 -9.93 15.85 -5.71
N LEU A 213 -9.96 16.70 -4.68
CA LEU A 213 -10.21 18.14 -4.84
C LEU A 213 -9.16 18.80 -5.74
N PHE A 214 -7.91 18.41 -5.60
CA PHE A 214 -6.81 18.92 -6.42
C PHE A 214 -6.96 18.52 -7.89
N VAL A 215 -7.30 17.25 -8.17
CA VAL A 215 -7.56 16.77 -9.55
C VAL A 215 -8.75 17.51 -10.17
N ILE A 216 -9.84 17.70 -9.42
CA ILE A 216 -11.03 18.45 -9.86
C ILE A 216 -10.66 19.90 -10.21
N LEU A 217 -9.88 20.56 -9.36
CA LEU A 217 -9.38 21.92 -9.60
C LEU A 217 -8.47 21.99 -10.84
N ALA A 218 -7.58 21.01 -10.99
CA ALA A 218 -6.67 20.92 -12.12
C ALA A 218 -7.43 20.75 -13.44
N ILE A 219 -8.43 19.86 -13.49
CA ILE A 219 -9.28 19.66 -14.66
C ILE A 219 -10.07 20.92 -15.00
N ASN A 220 -10.71 21.55 -14.00
CA ASN A 220 -11.45 22.80 -14.20
C ASN A 220 -10.55 23.90 -14.78
N SER A 221 -9.33 24.03 -14.25
CA SER A 221 -8.34 24.99 -14.74
C SER A 221 -7.90 24.67 -16.17
N SER A 222 -7.62 23.40 -16.47
CA SER A 222 -7.21 22.94 -17.80
C SER A 222 -8.28 23.18 -18.86
N VAL A 223 -9.53 22.79 -18.62
CA VAL A 223 -10.60 22.95 -19.63
C VAL A 223 -10.86 24.43 -19.91
N ARG A 224 -10.85 25.29 -18.88
CA ARG A 224 -10.99 26.73 -19.08
C ARG A 224 -9.82 27.36 -19.85
N LEU A 225 -8.60 26.89 -19.61
CA LEU A 225 -7.43 27.30 -20.37
C LEU A 225 -7.54 26.94 -21.86
N PHE A 226 -7.98 25.71 -22.17
CA PHE A 226 -8.21 25.27 -23.54
C PHE A 226 -9.28 26.10 -24.24
N TYR A 227 -10.37 26.45 -23.55
CA TYR A 227 -11.50 27.16 -24.16
C TYR A 227 -11.28 28.66 -24.30
N LEU A 228 -10.71 29.32 -23.28
CA LEU A 228 -10.60 30.78 -23.23
C LEU A 228 -9.40 31.35 -24.02
N LYS A 229 -8.60 30.53 -24.70
CA LYS A 229 -7.36 30.96 -25.42
C LYS A 229 -6.56 31.99 -24.61
N VAL A 230 -6.43 31.78 -23.29
CA VAL A 230 -5.74 32.74 -22.43
C VAL A 230 -4.24 32.58 -22.67
N ASN A 231 -3.71 33.43 -23.55
CA ASN A 231 -2.28 33.53 -23.87
C ASN A 231 -1.39 33.95 -22.67
N GLU A 232 -1.98 34.21 -21.51
CA GLU A 232 -1.29 34.83 -20.37
C GLU A 232 -0.87 33.85 -19.25
N LEU A 233 -1.27 32.58 -19.30
CA LEU A 233 -0.82 31.62 -18.30
C LEU A 233 0.49 30.97 -18.77
N PRO A 234 1.60 31.09 -18.01
CA PRO A 234 2.88 30.57 -18.45
C PRO A 234 2.77 29.05 -18.60
N LEU A 235 3.16 28.54 -19.77
CA LEU A 235 3.20 27.11 -20.15
C LEU A 235 3.70 26.20 -19.01
N LEU A 236 4.68 26.70 -18.25
CA LEU A 236 5.29 26.03 -17.11
C LEU A 236 4.30 25.69 -15.99
N ASN A 237 3.34 26.57 -15.68
CA ASN A 237 2.33 26.34 -14.64
C ASN A 237 1.32 25.28 -15.05
N MET A 238 0.99 25.22 -16.35
CA MET A 238 0.12 24.18 -16.90
C MET A 238 0.81 22.81 -16.84
N ILE A 239 2.07 22.73 -17.27
CA ILE A 239 2.87 21.49 -17.17
C ILE A 239 2.99 21.04 -15.72
N ALA A 240 3.27 21.95 -14.79
CA ALA A 240 3.39 21.62 -13.38
C ALA A 240 2.07 21.12 -12.76
N THR A 241 0.94 21.71 -13.15
CA THR A 241 -0.39 21.26 -12.71
C THR A 241 -0.73 19.86 -13.23
N LEU A 242 -0.42 19.59 -14.49
CA LEU A 242 -0.58 18.27 -15.10
C LEU A 242 0.31 17.23 -14.39
N LEU A 243 1.58 17.54 -14.17
CA LEU A 243 2.51 16.65 -13.47
C LEU A 243 2.09 16.39 -12.01
N SER A 244 1.53 17.39 -11.34
CA SER A 244 0.97 17.26 -9.98
C SER A 244 -0.22 16.29 -9.94
N THR A 245 -1.09 16.40 -10.94
CA THR A 245 -2.24 15.51 -11.13
C THR A 245 -1.79 14.08 -11.38
N VAL A 246 -0.81 13.89 -12.27
CA VAL A 246 -0.21 12.58 -12.58
C VAL A 246 0.44 11.98 -11.34
N ASN A 247 1.24 12.73 -10.59
CA ASN A 247 1.87 12.22 -9.38
C ASN A 247 0.86 11.79 -8.32
N SER A 248 -0.21 12.58 -8.13
CA SER A 248 -1.30 12.25 -7.20
C SER A 248 -1.97 10.94 -7.61
N ALA A 249 -2.26 10.77 -8.91
CA ALA A 249 -2.80 9.53 -9.45
C ALA A 249 -1.84 8.35 -9.25
N VAL A 250 -0.54 8.53 -9.52
CA VAL A 250 0.50 7.50 -9.30
C VAL A 250 0.53 7.07 -7.84
N CYS A 251 0.48 8.02 -6.90
CA CYS A 251 0.45 7.73 -5.46
C CYS A 251 -0.76 6.86 -5.08
N VAL A 252 -1.97 7.24 -5.51
CA VAL A 252 -3.20 6.50 -5.21
C VAL A 252 -3.18 5.12 -5.85
N VAL A 253 -2.77 5.01 -7.13
CA VAL A 253 -2.70 3.74 -7.86
C VAL A 253 -1.66 2.80 -7.23
N CYS A 254 -0.46 3.30 -6.91
CA CYS A 254 0.58 2.50 -6.26
C CYS A 254 0.12 2.01 -4.89
N LEU A 255 -0.55 2.86 -4.11
CA LEU A 255 -1.09 2.48 -2.82
C LEU A 255 -2.11 1.33 -2.95
N VAL A 256 -3.13 1.52 -3.78
CA VAL A 256 -4.20 0.53 -3.98
C VAL A 256 -3.65 -0.77 -4.55
N TYR A 257 -2.73 -0.70 -5.53
CA TYR A 257 -2.09 -1.87 -6.09
C TYR A 257 -1.37 -2.74 -5.03
N ARG A 258 -0.75 -2.10 -4.03
CA ARG A 258 -0.09 -2.81 -2.93
C ARG A 258 -1.08 -3.42 -1.95
N CYS A 259 -2.17 -2.72 -1.63
CA CYS A 259 -3.26 -3.28 -0.84
C CYS A 259 -3.82 -4.54 -1.52
N GLU A 260 -4.11 -4.46 -2.82
CA GLU A 260 -4.62 -5.55 -3.64
C GLU A 260 -3.69 -6.76 -3.67
N LYS A 261 -2.38 -6.54 -3.82
CA LYS A 261 -1.41 -7.62 -3.71
C LYS A 261 -1.46 -8.33 -2.37
N THR A 262 -1.59 -7.58 -1.28
CA THR A 262 -1.70 -8.15 0.06
C THR A 262 -2.97 -8.99 0.21
N TYR A 263 -4.09 -8.53 -0.33
CA TYR A 263 -5.35 -9.29 -0.35
C TYR A 263 -5.21 -10.60 -1.14
N LYS A 264 -4.53 -10.56 -2.29
CA LYS A 264 -4.25 -11.76 -3.07
C LYS A 264 -3.36 -12.75 -2.32
N GLN A 265 -2.31 -12.29 -1.64
CA GLN A 265 -1.45 -13.16 -0.83
C GLN A 265 -2.22 -13.84 0.31
N ARG A 266 -3.18 -13.14 0.93
CA ARG A 266 -4.09 -13.75 1.92
C ARG A 266 -4.96 -14.85 1.31
N ILE A 267 -5.52 -14.63 0.12
CA ILE A 267 -6.33 -15.64 -0.58
C ILE A 267 -5.47 -16.86 -0.94
N GLU A 268 -4.25 -16.62 -1.42
CA GLU A 268 -3.27 -17.67 -1.71
C GLU A 268 -2.93 -18.50 -0.45
N LEU A 269 -2.74 -17.83 0.70
CA LEU A 269 -2.56 -18.50 1.99
C LEU A 269 -3.72 -19.45 2.32
N ILE A 270 -4.98 -19.00 2.16
CA ILE A 270 -6.16 -19.85 2.38
C ILE A 270 -6.15 -21.04 1.40
N SER A 271 -5.89 -20.78 0.12
CA SER A 271 -5.84 -21.83 -0.91
C SER A 271 -4.86 -22.94 -0.54
N ILE A 272 -3.65 -22.59 -0.11
CA ILE A 272 -2.63 -23.56 0.31
C ILE A 272 -3.11 -24.38 1.52
N VAL A 273 -3.72 -23.73 2.51
CA VAL A 273 -4.28 -24.43 3.69
C VAL A 273 -5.38 -25.40 3.27
N ASP A 274 -6.26 -24.99 2.35
CA ASP A 274 -7.34 -25.84 1.83
C ASP A 274 -6.79 -27.06 1.10
N HIS A 275 -5.75 -26.90 0.27
CA HIS A 275 -5.08 -28.03 -0.37
C HIS A 275 -4.45 -29.00 0.63
N ILE A 276 -3.75 -28.49 1.66
CA ILE A 276 -3.14 -29.34 2.69
C ILE A 276 -4.23 -30.15 3.42
N LEU A 277 -5.34 -29.51 3.78
CA LEU A 277 -6.42 -30.15 4.53
C LEU A 277 -7.15 -31.24 3.73
N VAL A 278 -7.28 -31.08 2.41
CA VAL A 278 -8.00 -32.01 1.52
C VAL A 278 -7.11 -33.14 1.02
N GLU A 279 -5.90 -32.83 0.58
CA GLU A 279 -5.06 -33.78 -0.17
C GLU A 279 -4.12 -34.61 0.71
N LYS A 280 -3.91 -34.25 1.98
CA LYS A 280 -2.92 -34.91 2.85
C LYS A 280 -3.54 -35.65 4.03
N GLU A 281 -3.00 -36.84 4.27
CA GLU A 281 -3.14 -37.55 5.55
C GLU A 281 -2.23 -36.88 6.57
N ILE A 282 -2.80 -35.94 7.31
CA ILE A 282 -2.15 -35.24 8.43
C ILE A 282 -2.71 -35.74 9.76
N ASP A 283 -1.89 -35.67 10.81
CA ASP A 283 -2.32 -35.97 12.17
C ASP A 283 -3.49 -35.08 12.59
N GLU A 284 -4.37 -35.60 13.47
CA GLU A 284 -5.58 -34.90 13.91
C GLU A 284 -5.23 -33.57 14.61
N SER A 285 -4.13 -33.55 15.36
CA SER A 285 -3.61 -32.34 16.00
C SER A 285 -3.22 -31.27 14.97
N MET A 286 -2.51 -31.63 13.90
CA MET A 286 -2.11 -30.72 12.83
C MET A 286 -3.31 -30.24 12.01
N ARG A 287 -4.27 -31.13 11.76
CA ARG A 287 -5.53 -30.80 11.09
C ARG A 287 -6.32 -29.76 11.87
N SER A 288 -6.42 -29.91 13.19
CA SER A 288 -7.06 -28.93 14.07
C SER A 288 -6.37 -27.56 13.97
N THR A 289 -5.04 -27.50 14.11
CA THR A 289 -4.29 -26.24 14.05
C THR A 289 -4.38 -25.54 12.70
N LEU A 290 -4.37 -26.30 11.58
CA LEU A 290 -4.57 -25.76 10.23
C LEU A 290 -6.01 -25.28 10.01
N ALA A 291 -7.00 -25.98 10.55
CA ALA A 291 -8.40 -25.54 10.51
C ALA A 291 -8.60 -24.25 11.32
N GLU A 292 -7.92 -24.10 12.45
CA GLU A 292 -7.87 -22.85 13.21
C GLU A 292 -7.23 -21.73 12.39
N LEU A 293 -6.09 -21.97 11.73
CA LEU A 293 -5.44 -20.99 10.86
C LEU A 293 -6.40 -20.54 9.75
N ARG A 294 -7.02 -21.50 9.05
CA ARG A 294 -8.01 -21.24 7.99
C ARG A 294 -9.13 -20.36 8.51
N THR A 295 -9.70 -20.73 9.66
CA THR A 295 -10.80 -20.00 10.30
C THR A 295 -10.36 -18.58 10.68
N LEU A 296 -9.17 -18.41 11.24
CA LEU A 296 -8.63 -17.12 11.61
C LEU A 296 -8.44 -16.20 10.39
N VAL A 297 -7.83 -16.72 9.32
CA VAL A 297 -7.57 -15.97 8.08
C VAL A 297 -8.87 -15.60 7.37
N HIS A 298 -9.88 -16.48 7.43
CA HIS A 298 -11.19 -16.25 6.83
C HIS A 298 -12.06 -15.27 7.63
N THR A 299 -12.09 -15.41 8.97
CA THR A 299 -12.95 -14.60 9.84
C THR A 299 -12.39 -13.21 10.12
N ARG A 300 -11.06 -13.04 10.10
CA ARG A 300 -10.38 -11.78 10.39
C ARG A 300 -9.45 -11.39 9.24
N PRO A 301 -10.01 -10.99 8.09
CA PRO A 301 -9.21 -10.62 6.94
C PRO A 301 -8.36 -9.38 7.23
N ILE A 302 -7.10 -9.41 6.80
CA ILE A 302 -6.26 -8.23 6.72
C ILE A 302 -6.80 -7.33 5.59
N GLU A 303 -7.38 -6.20 5.98
CA GLU A 303 -7.96 -5.19 5.09
C GLU A 303 -7.40 -3.82 5.42
N PHE A 304 -7.06 -3.03 4.40
CA PHE A 304 -6.59 -1.66 4.58
C PHE A 304 -7.76 -0.69 4.35
N THR A 305 -8.07 0.11 5.37
CA THR A 305 -9.23 1.02 5.33
C THR A 305 -8.82 2.47 5.56
N ALA A 306 -9.50 3.38 4.88
CA ALA A 306 -9.39 4.81 5.13
C ALA A 306 -10.29 5.18 6.32
N ALA A 307 -9.76 5.06 7.53
CA ALA A 307 -10.48 5.34 8.78
C ALA A 307 -11.84 4.61 8.89
N ASN A 308 -11.90 3.36 8.41
CA ASN A 308 -13.13 2.54 8.33
C ASN A 308 -14.27 3.09 7.46
N PHE A 309 -14.05 4.15 6.67
CA PHE A 309 -15.06 4.64 5.72
C PHE A 309 -15.16 3.74 4.49
N TYR A 310 -14.02 3.38 3.91
CA TYR A 310 -13.95 2.52 2.74
C TYR A 310 -12.66 1.70 2.74
N ARG A 311 -12.71 0.56 2.06
CA ARG A 311 -11.55 -0.31 1.81
C ARG A 311 -10.76 0.22 0.62
N LEU A 312 -9.44 0.13 0.71
CA LEU A 312 -8.53 0.48 -0.38
C LEU A 312 -8.40 -0.72 -1.32
N ASP A 313 -9.21 -0.75 -2.37
CA ASP A 313 -9.27 -1.81 -3.38
C ASP A 313 -9.44 -1.21 -4.79
N TYR A 314 -9.48 -2.06 -5.82
CA TYR A 314 -9.73 -1.59 -7.20
C TYR A 314 -11.12 -0.95 -7.36
N GLY A 315 -12.10 -1.31 -6.53
CA GLY A 315 -13.41 -0.67 -6.50
C GLY A 315 -13.31 0.81 -6.12
N PHE A 316 -12.49 1.13 -5.12
CA PHE A 316 -12.17 2.51 -4.76
C PHE A 316 -11.51 3.29 -5.91
N LEU A 317 -10.56 2.69 -6.65
CA LEU A 317 -9.99 3.34 -7.85
C LEU A 317 -11.05 3.60 -8.91
N GLY A 318 -11.93 2.63 -9.17
CA GLY A 318 -13.06 2.79 -10.09
C GLY A 318 -13.98 3.94 -9.69
N ALA A 319 -14.33 4.03 -8.40
CA ALA A 319 -15.13 5.13 -7.87
C ALA A 319 -14.41 6.48 -8.00
N PHE A 320 -13.12 6.55 -7.67
CA PHE A 320 -12.30 7.76 -7.78
C PHE A 320 -12.23 8.26 -9.23
N SER A 321 -11.97 7.37 -10.19
CA SER A 321 -11.96 7.69 -11.62
C SER A 321 -13.35 8.09 -12.13
N SER A 322 -14.42 7.43 -11.68
CA SER A 322 -15.79 7.74 -12.06
C SER A 322 -16.19 9.16 -11.64
N VAL A 323 -15.85 9.58 -10.42
CA VAL A 323 -16.10 10.96 -9.94
C VAL A 323 -15.37 11.97 -10.82
N ILE A 324 -14.10 11.72 -11.15
CA ILE A 324 -13.29 12.60 -12.01
C ILE A 324 -13.92 12.74 -13.40
N ILE A 325 -14.27 11.62 -14.04
CA ILE A 325 -14.86 11.61 -15.38
C ILE A 325 -16.22 12.32 -15.36
N THR A 326 -17.08 11.98 -14.39
CA THR A 326 -18.41 12.58 -14.25
C THR A 326 -18.32 14.09 -14.08
N TYR A 327 -17.44 14.57 -13.20
CA TYR A 327 -17.19 16.00 -13.03
C TYR A 327 -16.68 16.65 -14.32
N THR A 328 -15.77 15.98 -15.05
CA THR A 328 -15.23 16.48 -16.32
C THR A 328 -16.35 16.63 -17.37
N VAL A 329 -17.24 15.64 -17.49
CA VAL A 329 -18.39 15.69 -18.42
C VAL A 329 -19.34 16.81 -18.04
N ILE A 330 -19.71 16.93 -16.76
CA ILE A 330 -20.56 18.02 -16.26
C ILE A 330 -19.93 19.39 -16.55
N LEU A 331 -18.61 19.51 -16.38
CA LEU A 331 -17.90 20.75 -16.66
C LEU A 331 -17.94 21.09 -18.16
N LEU A 332 -17.72 20.10 -19.04
CA LEU A 332 -17.78 20.27 -20.49
C LEU A 332 -19.18 20.61 -21.00
N GLN A 333 -20.24 20.10 -20.35
CA GLN A 333 -21.63 20.43 -20.69
C GLN A 333 -22.07 21.82 -20.24
N ASN A 334 -21.48 22.34 -19.16
CA ASN A 334 -21.81 23.65 -18.57
C ASN A 334 -20.85 24.78 -19.01
N LEU A 335 -19.96 24.48 -19.95
CA LEU A 335 -19.14 25.46 -20.67
C LEU A 335 -19.90 25.96 -21.89
#